data_AF-A0A4V2YVB6-F1
#
_entry.id   AF-A0A4V2YVB6-F1
#
_cell.length_a   1.000
_cell.length_b   1.000
_cell.length_c   1.000
_cell.angle_alpha   90.00
_cell.angle_beta   90.00
_cell.angle_gamma   90.00
#
_symmetry.space_group_name_H-M   'P 1'
#
loop_
_entity.id
_entity.type
_entity.pdbx_description
1 polymer ?
#
loop_
_entity_poly.entity_id
_entity_poly.type
_entity_poly.pdbx_seq_one_letter_code
_entity_poly.pdbx_strand_id
1 'polypeptide(L)'
;MRMAIPLIVALSAPLLLALPSGDARGDERPQVLSMSAKLRDELARLFEREHNPGRYRDLVVDEKGAHYGRVGRRYYAVLALWYRDSPAKNTDAGTAFTRRAPKGRWTVAMVDGAYDPCARPAPEPLMRAWHMKVSDCLAP
;
A
#
# COMPACT_ATOMS: atom_id res chain seq x y z
N MET A 1 58.95 -52.44 3.66
CA MET A 1 57.66 -52.04 3.07
C MET A 1 57.47 -50.54 3.28
N ARG A 2 56.99 -49.87 2.23
CA ARG A 2 56.73 -48.43 2.15
C ARG A 2 55.57 -48.03 3.08
N MET A 3 55.64 -46.87 3.71
CA MET A 3 54.77 -45.72 3.38
C MET A 3 54.99 -44.58 4.38
N ALA A 4 55.61 -43.51 3.88
CA ALA A 4 55.42 -42.16 4.39
C ALA A 4 54.24 -41.54 3.61
N ILE A 5 53.27 -40.91 4.27
CA ILE A 5 52.31 -39.98 3.67
C ILE A 5 52.01 -38.86 4.68
N PRO A 6 51.90 -37.58 4.23
CA PRO A 6 52.24 -36.41 5.03
C PRO A 6 51.05 -35.60 5.53
N LEU A 7 51.41 -34.64 6.38
CA LEU A 7 50.68 -33.47 6.90
C LEU A 7 49.82 -32.77 5.82
N ILE A 8 48.53 -32.52 6.11
CA ILE A 8 47.71 -31.55 5.38
C ILE A 8 47.31 -30.44 6.36
N VAL A 9 48.00 -29.30 6.21
CA VAL A 9 47.64 -28.01 6.79
C VAL A 9 46.42 -27.50 6.03
N ALA A 10 45.25 -27.51 6.66
CA ALA A 10 44.07 -26.86 6.12
C ALA A 10 44.20 -25.34 6.31
N LEU A 11 44.54 -24.63 5.23
CA LEU A 11 44.42 -23.18 5.16
C LEU A 11 42.95 -22.78 5.33
N SER A 12 42.62 -22.24 6.48
CA SER A 12 41.39 -21.51 6.75
C SER A 12 41.42 -20.15 6.03
N ALA A 13 40.89 -20.11 4.81
CA ALA A 13 40.55 -18.85 4.14
C ALA A 13 39.14 -18.42 4.59
N PRO A 14 38.96 -17.22 5.18
CA PRO A 14 37.62 -16.71 5.43
C PRO A 14 37.03 -16.27 4.08
N LEU A 15 36.07 -17.07 3.59
CA LEU A 15 35.19 -16.66 2.50
C LEU A 15 34.34 -15.49 3.04
N LEU A 16 34.80 -14.26 2.82
CA LEU A 16 33.97 -13.07 2.95
C LEU A 16 32.91 -13.14 1.85
N LEU A 17 31.78 -13.76 2.20
CA LEU A 17 30.53 -13.64 1.45
C LEU A 17 30.12 -12.17 1.50
N ALA A 18 30.63 -11.39 0.53
CA ALA A 18 30.08 -10.10 0.18
C ALA A 18 28.65 -10.34 -0.30
N LEU A 19 27.70 -10.24 0.64
CA LEU A 19 26.29 -10.10 0.32
C LEU A 19 26.17 -8.90 -0.61
N PRO A 20 25.61 -9.05 -1.82
CA PRO A 20 25.23 -7.89 -2.59
C PRO A 20 24.08 -7.23 -1.84
N SER A 21 24.38 -6.23 -1.02
CA SER A 21 23.44 -5.18 -0.62
C SER A 21 23.14 -4.31 -1.83
N GLY A 22 22.63 -4.94 -2.89
CA GLY A 22 21.99 -4.25 -3.98
C GLY A 22 20.59 -3.90 -3.52
N ASP A 23 20.46 -2.77 -2.82
CA ASP A 23 19.24 -1.98 -2.88
C ASP A 23 19.09 -1.56 -4.35
N ALA A 24 18.52 -2.46 -5.15
CA ALA A 24 17.93 -2.10 -6.41
C ALA A 24 16.88 -1.04 -6.06
N ARG A 25 17.24 0.23 -6.29
CA ARG A 25 16.33 1.36 -6.43
C ARG A 25 15.40 1.01 -7.61
N GLY A 26 14.47 0.11 -7.33
CA GLY A 26 13.50 -0.37 -8.28
C GLY A 26 12.63 0.82 -8.62
N ASP A 27 12.73 1.24 -9.87
CA ASP A 27 12.00 2.33 -10.52
C ASP A 27 10.79 2.79 -9.69
N GLU A 28 11.02 3.80 -8.83
CA GLU A 28 10.05 4.30 -7.84
C GLU A 28 8.96 5.16 -8.49
N ARG A 29 8.87 5.13 -9.81
CA ARG A 29 7.86 5.87 -10.55
C ARG A 29 6.45 5.39 -10.18
N PRO A 30 5.51 6.31 -9.92
CA PRO A 30 4.14 5.94 -9.66
C PRO A 30 3.54 5.24 -10.88
N GLN A 31 2.82 4.15 -10.64
CA GLN A 31 2.04 3.46 -11.65
C GLN A 31 0.57 3.57 -11.28
N VAL A 32 -0.18 4.31 -12.10
CA VAL A 32 -1.64 4.38 -12.01
C VAL A 32 -2.21 3.12 -12.66
N LEU A 33 -3.07 2.43 -11.93
CA LEU A 33 -3.64 1.15 -12.34
C LEU A 33 -5.16 1.26 -12.37
N SER A 34 -5.80 0.56 -13.30
CA SER A 34 -7.25 0.47 -13.35
C SER A 34 -7.77 -0.34 -12.16
N MET A 35 -8.72 0.21 -11.41
CA MET A 35 -9.41 -0.51 -10.35
C MET A 35 -10.55 -1.33 -10.93
N SER A 36 -10.53 -2.65 -10.73
CA SER A 36 -11.65 -3.52 -11.12
C SER A 36 -12.79 -3.43 -10.10
N ALA A 37 -14.02 -3.72 -10.54
CA ALA A 37 -15.17 -3.81 -9.63
C ALA A 37 -14.93 -4.80 -8.48
N LYS A 38 -14.32 -5.96 -8.78
CA LYS A 38 -13.96 -6.97 -7.77
C LYS A 38 -13.02 -6.40 -6.69
N LEU A 39 -12.00 -5.62 -7.09
CA LEU A 39 -11.09 -5.00 -6.13
C LEU A 39 -11.82 -3.94 -5.31
N ARG A 40 -12.67 -3.14 -5.94
CA ARG A 40 -13.52 -2.15 -5.27
C ARG A 40 -14.36 -2.80 -4.16
N ASP A 41 -15.05 -3.89 -4.49
CA ASP A 41 -15.88 -4.66 -3.56
C ASP A 41 -15.07 -5.30 -2.43
N GLU A 42 -13.88 -5.81 -2.74
CA GLU A 42 -12.97 -6.38 -1.72
C GLU A 42 -12.58 -5.34 -0.68
N LEU A 43 -12.21 -4.13 -1.12
CA LEU A 43 -11.81 -3.02 -0.26
C LEU A 43 -13.00 -2.44 0.52
N ALA A 44 -14.17 -2.32 -0.12
CA ALA A 44 -15.40 -1.91 0.57
C ALA A 44 -15.73 -2.87 1.72
N ARG A 45 -15.78 -4.18 1.48
CA ARG A 45 -16.04 -5.19 2.53
C ARG A 45 -14.97 -5.20 3.63
N LEU A 46 -13.72 -4.92 3.27
CA LEU A 46 -12.64 -4.75 4.23
C LEU A 46 -12.93 -3.57 5.17
N PHE A 47 -13.31 -2.41 4.62
CA PHE A 47 -13.71 -1.24 5.40
C PHE A 47 -14.91 -1.54 6.31
N GLU A 48 -15.98 -2.16 5.78
CA GLU A 48 -17.17 -2.48 6.60
C GLU A 48 -16.81 -3.34 7.81
N ARG A 49 -16.06 -4.42 7.58
CA ARG A 49 -15.67 -5.35 8.64
C ARG A 49 -14.84 -4.68 9.74
N GLU A 50 -13.96 -3.75 9.38
CA GLU A 50 -12.99 -3.16 10.32
C GLU A 50 -13.49 -1.88 10.98
N HIS A 51 -14.36 -1.11 10.31
CA HIS A 51 -14.74 0.24 10.75
C HIS A 51 -16.23 0.52 10.81
N ASN A 52 -17.09 -0.40 10.34
CA ASN A 52 -18.52 -0.30 10.50
C ASN A 52 -19.14 -1.70 10.74
N PRO A 53 -18.98 -2.28 11.94
CA PRO A 53 -19.45 -3.63 12.25
C PRO A 53 -20.99 -3.70 12.40
N GLY A 54 -21.72 -3.30 11.36
CA GLY A 54 -23.18 -3.36 11.27
C GLY A 54 -23.93 -2.14 11.80
N ARG A 55 -23.25 -1.01 12.08
CA ARG A 55 -23.91 0.22 12.55
C ARG A 55 -24.73 0.89 11.45
N TYR A 56 -24.17 0.98 10.24
CA TYR A 56 -24.85 1.44 9.02
C TYR A 56 -24.86 0.32 7.98
N ARG A 57 -25.82 0.34 7.04
CA ARG A 57 -26.07 -0.78 6.11
C ARG A 57 -26.00 -0.41 4.64
N ASP A 58 -26.29 0.83 4.27
CA ASP A 58 -26.35 1.26 2.88
C ASP A 58 -25.03 1.90 2.44
N LEU A 59 -23.97 1.08 2.32
CA LEU A 59 -22.67 1.55 1.84
C LEU A 59 -22.75 1.92 0.36
N VAL A 60 -22.29 3.12 0.04
CA VAL A 60 -22.07 3.61 -1.31
C VAL A 60 -20.57 3.72 -1.55
N VAL A 61 -20.17 3.25 -2.72
CA VAL A 61 -18.80 3.39 -3.25
C VAL A 61 -18.87 4.29 -4.48
N ASP A 62 -18.23 5.45 -4.45
CA ASP A 62 -18.15 6.31 -5.63
C ASP A 62 -17.00 5.89 -6.53
N GLU A 63 -17.34 5.51 -7.75
CA GLU A 63 -16.37 5.09 -8.75
C GLU A 63 -15.48 6.25 -9.22
N LYS A 64 -15.98 7.49 -9.19
CA LYS A 64 -15.18 8.67 -9.56
C LYS A 64 -14.12 8.99 -8.51
N GLY A 65 -14.40 8.65 -7.25
CA GLY A 65 -13.48 8.72 -6.12
C GLY A 65 -12.74 7.39 -5.88
N ALA A 66 -12.53 6.57 -6.91
CA ALA A 66 -11.79 5.33 -6.78
C ALA A 66 -10.41 5.45 -7.46
N HIS A 67 -9.35 5.37 -6.67
CA HIS A 67 -7.98 5.44 -7.17
C HIS A 67 -7.19 4.19 -6.79
N TYR A 68 -6.37 3.69 -7.71
CA TYR A 68 -5.52 2.52 -7.49
C TYR A 68 -4.19 2.68 -8.21
N GLY A 69 -3.14 2.16 -7.59
CA GLY A 69 -1.81 2.25 -8.15
C GLY A 69 -0.75 1.63 -7.26
N ARG A 70 0.50 1.79 -7.67
CA ARG A 70 1.65 1.32 -6.90
C ARG A 70 2.84 2.25 -7.02
N VAL A 71 3.70 2.20 -6.01
CA VAL A 71 5.05 2.76 -6.01
C VAL A 71 5.99 1.67 -5.53
N GLY A 72 6.96 1.30 -6.37
CA GLY A 72 7.80 0.12 -6.14
C GLY A 72 6.94 -1.14 -5.94
N ARG A 73 7.09 -1.80 -4.79
CA ARG A 73 6.35 -3.05 -4.45
C ARG A 73 5.04 -2.80 -3.70
N ARG A 74 4.79 -1.58 -3.23
CA ARG A 74 3.62 -1.23 -2.41
C ARG A 74 2.49 -0.73 -3.30
N TYR A 75 1.30 -1.25 -3.02
CA TYR A 75 0.05 -0.89 -3.65
C TYR A 75 -0.74 0.02 -2.73
N TYR A 76 -1.40 0.99 -3.33
CA TYR A 76 -2.22 1.99 -2.66
C TYR A 76 -3.56 2.06 -3.36
N ALA A 77 -4.63 2.23 -2.60
CA ALA A 77 -5.93 2.52 -3.13
C ALA A 77 -6.63 3.56 -2.26
N VAL A 78 -7.48 4.37 -2.88
CA VAL A 78 -8.39 5.29 -2.19
C VAL A 78 -9.79 5.01 -2.72
N LEU A 79 -10.77 4.90 -1.83
CA LEU A 79 -12.19 4.85 -2.19
C LEU A 79 -12.94 5.95 -1.46
N ALA A 80 -13.76 6.70 -2.19
CA ALA A 80 -14.81 7.51 -1.59
C ALA A 80 -15.97 6.59 -1.16
N LEU A 81 -16.17 6.49 0.16
CA LEU A 81 -17.10 5.58 0.82
C LEU A 81 -18.00 6.36 1.77
N TRP A 82 -19.32 6.21 1.64
CA TRP A 82 -20.25 6.76 2.62
C TRP A 82 -21.48 5.88 2.77
N TYR A 83 -22.18 6.04 3.88
CA TYR A 83 -23.43 5.35 4.14
C TYR A 83 -24.61 6.29 3.86
N ARG A 84 -25.58 5.87 3.04
CA ARG A 84 -26.79 6.69 2.78
C ARG A 84 -27.64 6.86 4.04
N ASP A 85 -27.60 5.84 4.89
CA ASP A 85 -28.29 5.77 6.18
C ASP A 85 -27.47 6.38 7.34
N SER A 86 -26.27 6.91 7.07
CA SER A 86 -25.51 7.68 8.05
C SER A 86 -26.00 9.13 8.13
N PRO A 87 -26.17 9.71 9.33
CA PRO A 87 -26.60 11.10 9.52
C PRO A 87 -25.60 12.11 8.94
N ALA A 88 -24.32 11.75 8.83
CA ALA A 88 -23.29 12.63 8.29
C ALA A 88 -23.33 12.75 6.76
N LYS A 89 -23.90 11.75 6.03
CA LYS A 89 -24.01 11.67 4.56
C LYS A 89 -22.73 12.08 3.77
N ASN A 90 -21.56 12.01 4.42
CA ASN A 90 -20.43 12.89 4.15
C ASN A 90 -19.92 12.78 2.70
N THR A 91 -19.68 13.91 2.04
CA THR A 91 -19.34 13.98 0.60
C THR A 91 -17.85 13.86 0.30
N ASP A 92 -16.99 13.83 1.31
CA ASP A 92 -15.52 13.83 1.17
C ASP A 92 -14.82 12.63 1.86
N ALA A 93 -15.61 11.59 2.18
CA ALA A 93 -15.17 10.44 2.95
C ALA A 93 -14.30 9.48 2.12
N GLY A 94 -13.04 9.86 1.90
CA GLY A 94 -12.02 8.99 1.31
C GLY A 94 -11.44 8.03 2.35
N THR A 95 -11.46 6.73 2.07
CA THR A 95 -10.75 5.69 2.83
C THR A 95 -9.54 5.23 2.04
N ALA A 96 -8.37 5.20 2.70
CA ALA A 96 -7.13 4.76 2.09
C ALA A 96 -6.81 3.31 2.48
N PHE A 97 -6.28 2.56 1.51
CA PHE A 97 -5.89 1.17 1.68
C PHE A 97 -4.46 0.97 1.19
N THR A 98 -3.72 0.09 1.85
CA THR A 98 -2.38 -0.30 1.39
C THR A 98 -2.19 -1.81 1.38
N ARG A 99 -1.33 -2.26 0.47
CA ARG A 99 -0.90 -3.66 0.36
C ARG A 99 0.57 -3.73 -0.04
N ARG A 100 1.38 -4.45 0.74
CA ARG A 100 2.86 -4.45 0.59
C ARG A 100 3.41 -5.20 -0.63
N ALA A 101 2.62 -6.08 -1.24
CA ALA A 101 3.03 -6.94 -2.35
C ALA A 101 1.80 -7.39 -3.16
N PRO A 102 1.95 -7.84 -4.42
CA PRO A 102 0.81 -8.19 -5.29
C PRO A 102 -0.12 -9.25 -4.68
N LYS A 103 0.45 -10.22 -3.96
CA LYS A 103 -0.28 -11.31 -3.27
C LYS A 103 -0.48 -11.06 -1.77
N GLY A 104 -0.18 -9.85 -1.29
CA GLY A 104 -0.34 -9.50 0.12
C GLY A 104 -1.79 -9.25 0.51
N ARG A 105 -2.04 -9.11 1.82
CA ARG A 105 -3.34 -8.64 2.33
C ARG A 105 -3.45 -7.13 2.21
N TRP A 106 -4.65 -6.66 1.88
CA TRP A 106 -5.03 -5.26 2.03
C TRP A 106 -5.23 -4.91 3.51
N THR A 107 -4.96 -3.67 3.84
CA THR A 107 -5.17 -3.08 5.17
C THR A 107 -5.79 -1.70 4.99
N VAL A 108 -6.67 -1.31 5.91
CA VAL A 108 -7.15 0.07 6.00
C VAL A 108 -6.03 0.91 6.62
N ALA A 109 -5.58 1.94 5.90
CA ALA A 109 -4.52 2.83 6.34
C ALA A 109 -5.06 4.14 6.92
N MET A 110 -6.24 4.56 6.45
CA MET A 110 -6.89 5.80 6.88
C MET A 110 -8.39 5.68 6.63
N VAL A 111 -9.18 6.16 7.57
CA VAL A 111 -10.64 6.28 7.46
C VAL A 111 -11.00 7.74 7.55
N ASP A 112 -11.80 8.19 6.58
CA ASP A 112 -12.21 9.58 6.43
C ASP A 112 -11.02 10.53 6.16
N GLY A 113 -11.19 11.47 5.25
CA GLY A 113 -10.15 12.45 4.94
C GLY A 113 -9.01 11.98 4.03
N ALA A 114 -9.09 10.85 3.32
CA ALA A 114 -8.05 10.53 2.32
C ALA A 114 -7.94 11.61 1.22
N TYR A 115 -9.02 12.35 0.95
CA TYR A 115 -9.02 13.49 0.02
C TYR A 115 -8.54 14.80 0.62
N ASP A 116 -8.28 14.85 1.94
CA ASP A 116 -7.66 15.99 2.59
C ASP A 116 -6.24 16.20 2.02
N PRO A 117 -5.92 17.40 1.50
CA PRO A 117 -4.60 17.73 0.96
C PRO A 117 -3.42 17.47 1.92
N CYS A 118 -3.69 17.40 3.23
CA CYS A 118 -2.73 17.19 4.31
C CYS A 118 -2.59 15.72 4.74
N ALA A 119 -3.59 14.87 4.48
CA ALA A 119 -3.68 13.55 5.12
C ALA A 119 -2.74 12.49 4.51
N ARG A 120 -2.18 12.73 3.32
CA ARG A 120 -1.19 11.87 2.64
C ARG A 120 -1.57 10.38 2.63
N PRO A 121 -2.73 9.98 2.09
CA PRO A 121 -3.16 8.57 2.01
C PRO A 121 -2.26 7.69 1.14
N ALA A 122 -1.44 8.29 0.29
CA ALA A 122 -0.48 7.65 -0.59
C ALA A 122 0.73 8.58 -0.81
N PRO A 123 1.86 8.08 -1.36
CA PRO A 123 2.99 8.92 -1.72
C PRO A 123 2.58 10.04 -2.67
N GLU A 124 3.15 11.25 -2.51
CA GLU A 124 2.73 12.41 -3.31
C GLU A 124 2.75 12.18 -4.83
N PRO A 125 3.78 11.52 -5.42
CA PRO A 125 3.80 11.30 -6.86
C PRO A 125 2.57 10.55 -7.36
N LEU A 126 2.05 9.63 -6.55
CA LEU A 126 0.85 8.86 -6.87
C LEU A 126 -0.43 9.68 -6.65
N MET A 127 -0.51 10.46 -5.56
CA MET A 127 -1.62 11.39 -5.32
C MET A 127 -1.76 12.42 -6.46
N ARG A 128 -0.63 13.00 -6.90
CA ARG A 128 -0.60 13.94 -8.04
C ARG A 128 -1.04 13.26 -9.34
N ALA A 129 -0.61 12.01 -9.56
CA ALA A 129 -1.03 11.22 -10.73
C ALA A 129 -2.53 10.87 -10.71
N TRP A 130 -3.17 10.86 -9.54
CA TRP A 130 -4.61 10.73 -9.37
C TRP A 130 -5.35 12.07 -9.37
N HIS A 131 -4.66 13.18 -9.60
CA HIS A 131 -5.21 14.54 -9.54
C HIS A 131 -5.78 14.93 -8.16
N MET A 132 -5.34 14.27 -7.09
CA MET A 132 -5.67 14.68 -5.73
C MET A 132 -4.89 15.94 -5.36
N LYS A 133 -5.52 16.81 -4.56
CA LYS A 133 -4.83 17.99 -4.02
C LYS A 133 -3.73 17.55 -3.06
N VAL A 134 -2.60 18.24 -3.14
CA VAL A 134 -1.45 18.03 -2.25
C VAL A 134 -1.06 19.38 -1.70
N SER A 135 -1.00 19.51 -0.39
CA SER A 135 -0.57 20.74 0.28
C SER A 135 0.55 20.46 1.25
N ASP A 136 1.44 21.44 1.40
CA ASP A 136 2.50 21.42 2.41
C ASP A 136 1.90 21.87 3.73
N CYS A 137 1.21 20.94 4.37
CA CYS A 137 0.67 21.15 5.69
C CYS A 137 1.77 20.90 6.70
N LEU A 138 1.93 21.81 7.65
CA LEU A 138 2.72 21.51 8.85
C LEU A 138 2.06 20.28 9.49
N ALA A 139 2.82 19.20 9.63
CA ALA A 139 2.30 17.98 10.23
C ALA A 139 1.66 18.33 11.59
N PRO A 140 0.49 17.75 11.93
CA PRO A 140 -0.07 17.89 13.26
C PRO A 140 0.86 17.32 14.34
#